data_AF-A0A9P6AB61-F1
#
_entry.id   AF-A0A9P6AB61-F1
#
_cell.length_a   1.000
_cell.length_b   1.000
_cell.length_c   1.000
_cell.angle_alpha   90.00
_cell.angle_beta   90.00
_cell.angle_gamma   90.00
#
_symmetry.space_group_name_H-M   'P 1'
#
loop_
_entity.id
_entity.type
_entity.pdbx_description
1 polymer ?
#
loop_
_entity_poly.entity_id
_entity_poly.type
_entity_poly.pdbx_seq_one_letter_code
_entity_poly.pdbx_strand_id
1 'polypeptide(L)'
;MEGDVEDEDSLPGCYYLDIDIEGLQPQGLWIRPDYVRIYDALHCDYPSPMVRTGNTPCAVITGQPGVGKSIWIWYAARRRMAAKEPFLLYYGSQLRLFVEDGVYDVPDRWQNEDFRYFIWTFVDSDESKEGIPSHFVRPSTPLFIIFTRSPEANCWNRLHKTMQEPEIIIMNPWSKSEILQIWAPPLACASFQGMLWSGMSTD
;
A
#
# COMPACT_ATOMS: atom_id res chain seq x y z
N MET A 1 9.54 13.10 39.15
CA MET A 1 8.37 12.50 38.49
C MET A 1 8.79 12.22 37.08
N GLU A 2 9.42 11.06 36.86
CA GLU A 2 9.58 10.49 35.53
C GLU A 2 8.19 10.01 35.12
N GLY A 3 7.64 10.61 34.07
CA GLY A 3 6.44 10.13 33.44
C GLY A 3 6.84 9.01 32.50
N ASP A 4 6.55 7.79 32.89
CA ASP A 4 6.50 6.66 31.96
C ASP A 4 5.48 7.00 30.88
N VAL A 5 5.97 7.36 29.71
CA VAL A 5 5.15 7.38 28.49
C VAL A 5 4.95 5.92 28.17
N GLU A 6 3.84 5.37 28.63
CA GLU A 6 3.39 4.06 28.20
C GLU A 6 3.24 4.12 26.67
N ASP A 7 4.10 3.37 25.96
CA ASP A 7 4.04 3.16 24.51
C ASP A 7 2.74 2.40 24.19
N GLU A 8 1.61 3.11 24.19
CA GLU A 8 0.24 2.63 24.01
C GLU A 8 -0.06 2.31 22.53
N ASP A 9 0.85 1.61 21.87
CA ASP A 9 0.86 1.44 20.41
C ASP A 9 1.12 -0.03 20.00
N SER A 10 0.71 -0.97 20.85
CA SER A 10 0.92 -2.41 20.67
C SER A 10 -0.04 -3.04 19.65
N LEU A 11 0.12 -2.68 18.38
CA LEU A 11 0.10 -3.72 17.36
C LEU A 11 1.41 -4.52 17.57
N PRO A 12 1.40 -5.86 17.51
CA PRO A 12 2.65 -6.61 17.50
C PRO A 12 3.54 -5.99 16.42
N GLY A 13 4.78 -5.66 16.79
CA GLY A 13 5.68 -4.80 16.01
C GLY A 13 5.90 -5.26 14.57
N CYS A 14 6.73 -4.52 13.84
CA CYS A 14 7.08 -4.86 12.47
C CYS A 14 7.34 -6.36 12.29
N TYR A 15 6.60 -6.99 11.38
CA TYR A 15 6.76 -8.41 11.10
C TYR A 15 7.10 -8.64 9.64
N TYR A 16 7.89 -9.66 9.38
CA TYR A 16 8.25 -10.07 8.04
C TYR A 16 7.16 -10.98 7.48
N LEU A 17 6.51 -10.54 6.41
CA LEU A 17 5.62 -11.36 5.61
C LEU A 17 6.43 -12.02 4.51
N ASP A 18 6.68 -13.32 4.66
CA ASP A 18 7.21 -14.14 3.57
C ASP A 18 6.16 -14.22 2.46
N ILE A 19 6.56 -13.90 1.23
CA ILE A 19 5.69 -13.94 0.07
C ILE A 19 5.66 -15.37 -0.50
N ASP A 20 6.67 -16.21 -0.21
CA ASP A 20 6.79 -17.63 -0.58
C ASP A 20 6.34 -17.94 -2.03
N ILE A 21 6.65 -17.04 -2.96
CA ILE A 21 6.44 -17.24 -4.40
C ILE A 21 7.80 -17.41 -5.05
N GLU A 22 8.06 -18.62 -5.51
CA GLU A 22 9.31 -18.98 -6.18
C GLU A 22 9.54 -18.08 -7.42
N GLY A 23 10.72 -17.46 -7.48
CA GLY A 23 11.10 -16.55 -8.57
C GLY A 23 10.65 -15.09 -8.41
N LEU A 24 9.89 -14.73 -7.37
CA LEU A 24 9.53 -13.34 -7.09
C LEU A 24 10.59 -12.68 -6.19
N GLN A 25 11.07 -11.49 -6.57
CA GLN A 25 11.94 -10.65 -5.73
C GLN A 25 11.26 -9.29 -5.49
N PRO A 26 11.22 -8.78 -4.24
CA PRO A 26 11.73 -9.41 -3.02
C PRO A 26 10.84 -10.57 -2.52
N GLN A 27 11.46 -11.56 -1.85
CA GLN A 27 10.80 -12.75 -1.30
C GLN A 27 9.93 -12.47 -0.07
N GLY A 28 9.99 -11.26 0.50
CA GLY A 28 9.11 -10.91 1.61
C GLY A 28 9.06 -9.41 1.85
N LEU A 29 8.11 -9.01 2.71
CA LEU A 29 7.77 -7.63 2.98
C LEU A 29 7.74 -7.38 4.49
N TRP A 30 8.42 -6.34 4.95
CA TRP A 30 8.27 -5.86 6.32
C TRP A 30 6.97 -5.09 6.46
N ILE A 31 6.02 -5.64 7.20
CA ILE A 31 4.74 -4.99 7.50
C ILE A 31 4.91 -4.12 8.72
N ARG A 32 4.63 -2.82 8.56
CA ARG A 32 4.70 -1.84 9.64
C ARG A 32 3.34 -1.66 10.33
N PRO A 33 3.31 -1.32 11.63
CA PRO A 33 2.07 -0.92 12.31
C PRO A 33 1.35 0.22 11.59
N ASP A 34 2.10 1.19 11.09
CA ASP A 34 1.59 2.30 10.26
C ASP A 34 0.81 1.79 9.04
N TYR A 35 1.23 0.69 8.43
CA TYR A 35 0.52 0.18 7.26
C TYR A 35 -0.87 -0.31 7.61
N VAL A 36 -1.00 -0.99 8.75
CA VAL A 36 -2.25 -1.48 9.30
C VAL A 36 -3.14 -0.30 9.65
N ARG A 37 -2.63 0.68 10.42
CA ARG A 37 -3.39 1.87 10.86
C ARG A 37 -3.94 2.67 9.69
N ILE A 38 -3.10 2.94 8.68
CA ILE A 38 -3.52 3.71 7.49
C ILE A 38 -4.58 2.93 6.70
N TYR A 39 -4.39 1.61 6.52
CA TYR A 39 -5.37 0.79 5.81
C TYR A 39 -6.72 0.77 6.55
N ASP A 40 -6.70 0.53 7.85
CA ASP A 40 -7.92 0.39 8.64
C ASP A 40 -8.66 1.73 8.76
N ALA A 41 -7.96 2.87 8.89
CA ALA A 41 -8.55 4.19 8.84
C ALA A 41 -9.31 4.43 7.53
N LEU A 42 -8.64 4.23 6.39
CA LEU A 42 -9.25 4.39 5.07
C LEU A 42 -10.40 3.41 4.83
N HIS A 43 -10.34 2.19 5.38
CA HIS A 43 -11.39 1.18 5.26
C HIS A 43 -12.62 1.53 6.10
N CYS A 44 -12.42 2.08 7.31
CA CYS A 44 -13.48 2.48 8.24
C CYS A 44 -14.18 3.79 7.86
N ASP A 45 -13.46 4.74 7.24
CA ASP A 45 -14.00 6.07 6.90
C ASP A 45 -14.73 6.08 5.55
N TYR A 46 -14.45 5.10 4.69
CA TYR A 46 -15.12 4.95 3.39
C TYR A 46 -15.87 3.60 3.24
N PRO A 47 -16.73 3.19 4.20
CA PRO A 47 -17.58 2.02 4.07
C PRO A 47 -18.73 2.37 3.12
N SER A 48 -18.84 1.62 2.03
CA SER A 48 -19.81 1.91 0.96
C SER A 48 -21.24 2.00 1.49
N PRO A 49 -21.93 3.14 1.26
CA PRO A 49 -22.71 3.26 0.03
C PRO A 49 -22.43 4.55 -0.75
N MET A 50 -22.73 4.50 -2.05
CA MET A 50 -22.52 5.56 -3.03
C MET A 50 -23.42 6.79 -2.75
N VAL A 51 -23.03 7.65 -1.80
CA VAL A 51 -23.57 9.01 -1.73
C VAL A 51 -22.81 9.81 -2.77
N ARG A 52 -23.42 10.03 -3.93
CA ARG A 52 -22.91 10.94 -4.97
C ARG A 52 -22.97 12.37 -4.45
N THR A 53 -22.06 12.72 -3.53
CA THR A 53 -21.64 14.10 -3.40
C THR A 53 -20.97 14.45 -4.72
N GLY A 54 -21.14 15.67 -5.23
CA GLY A 54 -20.66 16.03 -6.59
C GLY A 54 -19.15 15.89 -6.82
N ASN A 55 -18.38 15.49 -5.79
CA ASN A 55 -16.94 15.43 -5.77
C ASN A 55 -16.45 13.99 -5.56
N THR A 56 -15.34 13.63 -6.22
CA THR A 56 -14.71 12.32 -6.08
C THR A 56 -13.84 12.29 -4.82
N PRO A 57 -14.00 11.31 -3.90
CA PRO A 57 -13.20 11.22 -2.69
C PRO A 57 -11.74 10.84 -3.02
N CYS A 58 -10.79 11.41 -2.27
CA CYS A 58 -9.38 11.07 -2.43
C CYS A 58 -8.59 11.20 -1.12
N ALA A 59 -7.55 10.38 -1.02
CA ALA A 59 -6.57 10.40 0.05
C ALA A 59 -5.15 10.51 -0.50
N VAL A 60 -4.27 11.16 0.26
CA VAL A 60 -2.86 11.31 -0.07
C VAL A 60 -2.03 10.80 1.10
N ILE A 61 -1.31 9.71 0.87
CA ILE A 61 -0.33 9.15 1.79
C ILE A 61 1.02 9.75 1.48
N THR A 62 1.54 10.52 2.43
CA THR A 62 2.80 11.25 2.32
C THR A 62 3.74 10.90 3.47
N GLY A 63 4.97 11.40 3.43
CA GLY A 63 5.99 11.13 4.44
C GLY A 63 7.40 11.17 3.87
N GLN A 64 8.40 11.08 4.74
CA GLN A 64 9.82 11.19 4.36
C GLN A 64 10.21 10.21 3.22
N PRO A 65 11.18 10.55 2.36
CA PRO A 65 11.73 9.61 1.39
C PRO A 65 12.18 8.30 2.06
N GLY A 66 11.91 7.15 1.43
CA GLY A 66 12.29 5.83 1.97
C GLY A 66 11.45 5.30 3.14
N VAL A 67 10.43 6.03 3.60
CA VAL A 67 9.58 5.60 4.72
C VAL A 67 8.64 4.41 4.39
N GLY A 68 8.55 4.03 3.10
CA GLY A 68 7.79 2.86 2.65
C GLY A 68 6.39 3.14 2.13
N LYS A 69 6.16 4.32 1.51
CA LYS A 69 4.86 4.69 0.91
C LYS A 69 4.47 3.76 -0.24
N SER A 70 5.35 3.53 -1.22
CA SER A 70 5.08 2.60 -2.33
C SER A 70 4.85 1.17 -1.84
N ILE A 71 5.56 0.76 -0.79
CA ILE A 71 5.38 -0.56 -0.16
C ILE A 71 3.96 -0.69 0.43
N TRP A 72 3.43 0.38 1.00
CA TRP A 72 2.07 0.39 1.54
C TRP A 72 1.01 0.08 0.48
N ILE A 73 1.15 0.56 -0.77
CA ILE A 73 0.22 0.20 -1.86
C ILE A 73 0.20 -1.32 -2.06
N TRP A 74 1.36 -1.96 -2.08
CA TRP A 74 1.45 -3.41 -2.24
C TRP A 74 0.86 -4.16 -1.05
N TYR A 75 1.06 -3.67 0.17
CA TYR A 75 0.39 -4.19 1.36
C TYR A 75 -1.14 -4.07 1.25
N ALA A 76 -1.66 -2.90 0.91
CA ALA A 76 -3.08 -2.64 0.78
C ALA A 76 -3.71 -3.47 -0.35
N ALA A 77 -3.05 -3.56 -1.51
CA ALA A 77 -3.46 -4.42 -2.62
C ALA A 77 -3.55 -5.89 -2.19
N ARG A 78 -2.56 -6.41 -1.44
CA ARG A 78 -2.61 -7.77 -0.89
C ARG A 78 -3.77 -7.98 0.07
N ARG A 79 -4.03 -7.04 0.97
CA ARG A 79 -5.18 -7.08 1.88
C ARG A 79 -6.50 -7.16 1.11
N ARG A 80 -6.65 -6.32 0.07
CA ARG A 80 -7.81 -6.32 -0.83
C ARG A 80 -7.97 -7.64 -1.59
N MET A 81 -6.89 -8.18 -2.15
CA MET A 81 -6.89 -9.49 -2.82
C MET A 81 -7.32 -10.61 -1.86
N ALA A 82 -6.77 -10.63 -0.64
CA ALA A 82 -7.12 -11.63 0.37
C ALA A 82 -8.58 -11.53 0.81
N ALA A 83 -9.12 -10.31 0.88
CA ALA A 83 -10.54 -10.05 1.16
C ALA A 83 -11.45 -10.23 -0.07
N LYS A 84 -10.89 -10.55 -1.24
CA LYS A 84 -11.59 -10.65 -2.54
C LYS A 84 -12.34 -9.37 -2.93
N GLU A 85 -11.81 -8.22 -2.53
CA GLU A 85 -12.43 -6.93 -2.82
C GLU A 85 -11.79 -6.28 -4.06
N PRO A 86 -12.59 -5.79 -5.02
CA PRO A 86 -12.07 -5.35 -6.31
C PRO A 86 -11.36 -4.01 -6.21
N PHE A 87 -10.15 -3.86 -6.74
CA PHE A 87 -9.42 -2.58 -6.70
C PHE A 87 -8.74 -2.28 -8.03
N LEU A 88 -8.40 -1.01 -8.24
CA LEU A 88 -7.63 -0.53 -9.37
C LEU A 88 -6.21 -0.21 -8.94
N LEU A 89 -5.23 -0.56 -9.77
CA LEU A 89 -3.83 -0.20 -9.59
C LEU A 89 -3.34 0.53 -10.83
N TYR A 90 -2.91 1.78 -10.65
CA TYR A 90 -2.24 2.56 -11.68
C TYR A 90 -0.72 2.47 -11.49
N TYR A 91 -0.05 1.77 -12.40
CA TYR A 91 1.39 1.53 -12.34
C TYR A 91 1.97 1.48 -13.75
N GLY A 92 3.13 2.14 -13.98
CA GLY A 92 3.80 2.12 -15.28
C GLY A 92 2.94 2.63 -16.45
N SER A 93 2.13 3.66 -16.19
CA SER A 93 1.15 4.22 -17.15
C SER A 93 0.03 3.26 -17.59
N GLN A 94 -0.20 2.18 -16.84
CA GLN A 94 -1.29 1.23 -17.08
C GLN A 94 -2.21 1.19 -15.87
N LEU A 95 -3.51 1.21 -16.12
CA LEU A 95 -4.52 0.98 -15.10
C LEU A 95 -4.96 -0.49 -15.19
N ARG A 96 -4.84 -1.22 -14.09
CA ARG A 96 -5.26 -2.62 -14.00
C ARG A 96 -6.36 -2.77 -12.97
N LEU A 97 -7.40 -3.52 -13.34
CA LEU A 97 -8.49 -3.92 -12.46
C LEU A 97 -8.21 -5.30 -11.90
N PHE A 98 -8.16 -5.39 -10.57
CA PHE A 98 -8.07 -6.63 -9.83
C PHE A 98 -9.45 -6.96 -9.30
N VAL A 99 -9.97 -8.12 -9.68
CA VAL A 99 -11.22 -8.70 -9.18
C VAL A 99 -10.98 -10.15 -8.77
N GLU A 100 -11.98 -10.82 -8.19
CA GLU A 100 -11.87 -12.22 -7.80
C GLU A 100 -11.48 -13.14 -8.97
N ASP A 101 -11.99 -12.88 -10.17
CA ASP A 101 -11.74 -13.71 -11.36
C ASP A 101 -10.35 -13.52 -11.97
N GLY A 102 -9.64 -12.45 -11.59
CA GLY A 102 -8.29 -12.17 -12.10
C GLY A 102 -7.98 -10.70 -12.28
N VAL A 103 -6.98 -10.44 -13.14
CA VAL A 103 -6.44 -9.11 -13.41
C VAL A 103 -6.70 -8.75 -14.87
N TYR A 104 -7.23 -7.55 -15.08
CA TYR A 104 -7.60 -7.04 -16.40
C TYR A 104 -6.96 -5.69 -16.66
N ASP A 105 -6.42 -5.49 -17.86
CA ASP A 105 -6.02 -4.16 -18.31
C ASP A 105 -7.27 -3.33 -18.59
N VAL A 106 -7.34 -2.14 -18.00
CA VAL A 106 -8.47 -1.22 -18.19
C VAL A 106 -8.20 -0.39 -19.45
N PRO A 107 -9.07 -0.45 -20.48
CA PRO A 107 -8.87 0.29 -21.71
C PRO A 107 -9.04 1.80 -21.49
N ASP A 108 -8.35 2.62 -22.27
CA ASP A 108 -8.41 4.10 -22.18
C ASP A 108 -9.83 4.69 -22.32
N ARG A 109 -10.75 3.95 -22.93
CA ARG A 109 -12.15 4.34 -23.15
C ARG A 109 -13.10 3.87 -22.05
N TRP A 110 -12.58 3.26 -20.99
CA TRP A 110 -13.38 2.76 -19.88
C TRP A 110 -14.21 3.88 -19.24
N GLN A 111 -15.47 3.57 -18.92
CA GLN A 111 -16.36 4.48 -18.22
C GLN A 111 -16.44 4.08 -16.75
N ASN A 112 -16.00 4.97 -15.86
CA ASN A 112 -15.99 4.68 -14.42
C ASN A 112 -17.42 4.52 -13.85
N GLU A 113 -18.45 4.92 -14.59
CA GLU A 113 -19.86 4.89 -14.20
C GLU A 113 -20.40 3.46 -14.01
N ASP A 114 -19.68 2.46 -14.51
CA ASP A 114 -20.07 1.04 -14.41
C ASP A 114 -19.96 0.48 -12.99
N PHE A 115 -19.22 1.14 -12.08
CA PHE A 115 -19.08 0.67 -10.70
C PHE A 115 -20.25 1.11 -9.83
N ARG A 116 -20.91 0.12 -9.20
CA ARG A 116 -22.02 0.33 -8.26
C ARG A 116 -21.57 0.89 -6.91
N TYR A 117 -20.29 0.76 -6.58
CA TYR A 117 -19.69 1.14 -5.30
C TYR A 117 -18.35 1.82 -5.54
N PHE A 118 -17.88 2.58 -4.56
CA PHE A 118 -16.53 3.15 -4.62
C PHE A 118 -15.48 2.05 -4.73
N ILE A 119 -14.65 2.13 -5.77
CA ILE A 119 -13.50 1.26 -5.97
C ILE A 119 -12.23 1.98 -5.56
N TRP A 120 -11.48 1.35 -4.66
CA TRP A 120 -10.16 1.82 -4.27
C TRP A 120 -9.23 1.81 -5.48
N THR A 121 -8.64 2.96 -5.78
CA THR A 121 -7.72 3.16 -6.90
C THR A 121 -6.37 3.60 -6.34
N PHE A 122 -5.41 2.68 -6.33
CA PHE A 122 -4.06 2.95 -5.85
C PHE A 122 -3.20 3.57 -6.95
N VAL A 123 -2.49 4.64 -6.60
CA VAL A 123 -1.66 5.39 -7.54
C VAL A 123 -0.32 5.67 -6.89
N ASP A 124 0.73 5.01 -7.39
CA ASP A 124 2.09 5.33 -7.00
C ASP A 124 2.61 6.52 -7.83
N SER A 125 2.70 7.68 -7.20
CA SER A 125 3.07 8.90 -7.90
C SER A 125 4.56 9.06 -8.16
N ASP A 126 5.41 8.28 -7.48
CA ASP A 126 6.85 8.26 -7.77
C ASP A 126 7.10 7.56 -9.13
N GLU A 127 6.26 6.58 -9.46
CA GLU A 127 6.24 5.85 -10.74
C GLU A 127 5.36 6.54 -11.80
N SER A 128 4.41 7.37 -11.36
CA SER A 128 3.43 8.07 -12.21
C SER A 128 3.56 9.58 -12.09
N LYS A 129 4.69 10.13 -12.54
CA LYS A 129 5.02 11.57 -12.42
C LYS A 129 3.99 12.50 -13.08
N GLU A 130 3.34 12.03 -14.14
CA GLU A 130 2.30 12.78 -14.84
C GLU A 130 0.99 12.91 -14.04
N GLY A 131 0.85 12.11 -12.98
CA GLY A 131 -0.39 11.93 -12.22
C GLY A 131 -1.33 10.93 -12.88
N ILE A 132 -2.54 10.81 -12.34
CA ILE A 132 -3.59 10.00 -12.97
C ILE A 132 -4.05 10.73 -14.23
N PRO A 133 -4.25 10.01 -15.34
CA PRO A 133 -4.86 10.61 -16.53
C PRO A 133 -6.17 11.32 -16.18
N SER A 134 -6.33 12.54 -16.70
CA SER A 134 -7.44 13.43 -16.34
C SER A 134 -8.83 12.84 -16.60
N HIS A 135 -8.94 11.85 -17.48
CA HIS A 135 -10.20 11.15 -17.76
C HIS A 135 -10.67 10.23 -16.60
N PHE A 136 -9.78 9.80 -15.70
CA PHE A 136 -10.16 9.08 -14.48
C PHE A 136 -10.59 10.02 -13.34
N VAL A 137 -10.16 11.28 -13.39
CA VAL A 137 -10.50 12.32 -12.41
C VAL A 137 -11.63 13.18 -12.96
N ARG A 138 -12.78 12.57 -13.24
CA ARG A 138 -14.02 13.31 -13.50
C ARG A 138 -14.79 13.46 -12.18
N PRO A 139 -15.47 14.59 -11.94
CA PRO A 139 -16.39 14.70 -10.81
C PRO A 139 -17.43 13.57 -10.83
N SER A 140 -17.85 13.09 -9.65
CA SER A 140 -18.85 12.03 -9.49
C SER A 140 -18.45 10.64 -10.00
N THR A 141 -17.15 10.36 -10.15
CA THR A 141 -16.68 8.99 -10.41
C THR A 141 -16.77 8.13 -9.14
N PRO A 142 -17.17 6.85 -9.23
CA PRO A 142 -17.16 5.92 -8.10
C PRO A 142 -15.74 5.39 -7.82
N LEU A 143 -14.72 6.26 -7.93
CA LEU A 143 -13.33 5.92 -7.65
C LEU A 143 -12.93 6.59 -6.34
N PHE A 144 -12.43 5.80 -5.39
CA PHE A 144 -11.74 6.34 -4.23
C PHE A 144 -10.24 6.33 -4.50
N ILE A 145 -9.68 7.49 -4.79
CA ILE A 145 -8.32 7.59 -5.29
C ILE A 145 -7.34 7.77 -4.13
N ILE A 146 -6.37 6.88 -4.01
CA ILE A 146 -5.36 6.89 -2.96
C ILE A 146 -3.98 7.07 -3.61
N PHE A 147 -3.35 8.22 -3.34
CA PHE A 147 -2.02 8.55 -3.82
C PHE A 147 -0.97 8.20 -2.80
N THR A 148 0.13 7.57 -3.20
CA THR A 148 1.38 7.60 -2.44
C THR A 148 2.35 8.58 -3.07
N ARG A 149 2.84 9.55 -2.29
CA ARG A 149 3.71 10.61 -2.83
C ARG A 149 4.74 11.10 -1.82
N SER A 150 5.94 11.46 -2.30
CA SER A 150 6.92 12.21 -1.51
C SER A 150 6.48 13.68 -1.32
N PRO A 151 6.68 14.31 -0.15
CA PRO A 151 6.20 15.67 0.14
C PRO A 151 6.95 16.74 -0.68
N GLU A 152 6.53 16.97 -1.93
CA GLU A 152 6.99 18.09 -2.74
C GLU A 152 5.85 19.09 -3.01
N ALA A 153 6.08 20.36 -2.66
CA ALA A 153 5.07 21.42 -2.63
C ALA A 153 4.39 21.68 -3.99
N ASN A 154 5.12 21.53 -5.11
CA ASN A 154 4.60 21.80 -6.46
C ASN A 154 3.48 20.83 -6.89
N CYS A 155 3.42 19.66 -6.25
CA CYS A 155 2.51 18.59 -6.63
C CYS A 155 1.08 18.75 -6.09
N TRP A 156 0.89 19.53 -5.02
CA TRP A 156 -0.40 19.76 -4.36
C TRP A 156 -1.33 20.66 -5.19
N ASN A 157 -0.75 21.59 -5.96
CA ASN A 157 -1.50 22.57 -6.76
C ASN A 157 -2.39 21.96 -7.85
N ARG A 158 -2.11 20.73 -8.32
CA ARG A 158 -2.97 20.02 -9.27
C ARG A 158 -4.10 19.24 -8.59
N LEU A 159 -3.86 18.70 -7.40
CA LEU A 159 -4.86 17.94 -6.64
C LEU A 159 -5.98 18.86 -6.14
N HIS A 160 -5.63 20.03 -5.58
CA HIS A 160 -6.62 21.00 -5.08
C HIS A 160 -7.52 21.61 -6.17
N LYS A 161 -7.16 21.49 -7.46
CA LYS A 161 -7.97 22.06 -8.56
C LYS A 161 -9.05 21.12 -9.07
N THR A 162 -8.96 19.83 -8.79
CA THR A 162 -9.82 18.80 -9.45
C THR A 162 -10.48 17.85 -8.47
N MET A 163 -10.02 17.79 -7.22
CA MET A 163 -10.56 16.90 -6.19
C MET A 163 -11.01 17.70 -4.95
N GLN A 164 -11.85 17.08 -4.12
CA GLN A 164 -12.14 17.58 -2.76
C GLN A 164 -10.83 17.74 -1.98
N GLU A 165 -10.83 18.53 -0.90
CA GLU A 165 -9.67 18.61 0.01
C GLU A 165 -9.21 17.19 0.36
N PRO A 166 -8.04 16.76 -0.14
CA PRO A 166 -7.62 15.37 0.03
C PRO A 166 -7.42 15.10 1.50
N GLU A 167 -7.81 13.92 1.94
CA GLU A 167 -7.42 13.44 3.27
C GLU A 167 -5.90 13.20 3.26
N ILE A 168 -5.15 14.01 4.00
CA ILE A 168 -3.69 13.92 4.05
C ILE A 168 -3.31 13.01 5.20
N ILE A 169 -2.74 11.85 4.87
CA ILE A 169 -2.25 10.89 5.84
C ILE A 169 -0.72 10.90 5.79
N ILE A 170 -0.09 11.25 6.91
CA ILE A 170 1.36 11.30 7.02
C ILE A 170 1.84 9.98 7.62
N MET A 171 2.60 9.21 6.85
CA MET A 171 3.29 8.01 7.32
C MET A 171 4.46 8.40 8.22
N ASN A 172 4.45 7.87 9.44
CA ASN A 172 5.47 8.12 10.43
C ASN A 172 6.81 7.55 9.98
N PRO A 173 7.93 8.24 10.32
CA PRO A 173 9.27 7.67 10.20
C PRO A 173 9.39 6.32 10.90
N TRP A 174 10.39 5.54 10.49
CA TRP A 174 10.77 4.33 11.20
C TRP A 174 11.19 4.67 12.64
N SER A 175 10.53 4.07 13.60
CA SER A 175 10.94 4.11 15.00
C SER A 175 12.20 3.27 15.22
N LYS A 176 12.91 3.56 16.32
CA LYS A 176 14.14 2.82 16.66
C LYS A 176 13.87 1.33 16.86
N SER A 177 12.73 0.96 17.44
CA SER A 177 12.34 -0.43 17.66
C SER A 177 12.10 -1.17 16.34
N GLU A 178 11.39 -0.55 15.38
CA GLU A 178 11.19 -1.14 14.05
C GLU A 178 12.53 -1.33 13.31
N ILE A 179 13.44 -0.36 13.41
CA ILE A 179 14.79 -0.48 12.83
C ILE A 179 15.52 -1.65 13.47
N LEU A 180 15.56 -1.73 14.80
CA LEU A 180 16.25 -2.82 15.50
C LEU A 180 15.71 -4.21 15.11
N GLN A 181 14.41 -4.35 14.87
CA GLN A 181 13.79 -5.61 14.41
C GLN A 181 14.25 -6.03 13.01
N ILE A 182 14.46 -5.08 12.10
CA ILE A 182 14.98 -5.37 10.75
C ILE A 182 16.45 -5.80 10.81
N TRP A 183 17.25 -5.15 11.66
CA TRP A 183 18.69 -5.41 11.78
C TRP A 183 19.03 -6.64 12.63
N ALA A 184 18.13 -7.04 13.53
CA ALA A 184 18.23 -8.26 14.32
C ALA A 184 17.02 -9.17 14.03
N PRO A 185 16.88 -9.68 12.79
CA PRO A 185 15.81 -10.62 12.48
C PRO A 185 15.92 -11.79 13.45
N PRO A 186 14.81 -12.27 14.04
CA PRO A 186 14.87 -13.40 14.95
C PRO A 186 15.58 -14.55 14.25
N LEU A 187 16.62 -15.08 14.91
CA LEU A 187 17.46 -16.21 14.45
C LEU A 187 16.69 -17.54 14.26
N ALA A 188 15.37 -17.49 14.10
CA ALA A 188 14.46 -18.63 14.17
C ALA A 188 14.12 -19.28 12.80
N CYS A 189 14.69 -18.83 11.69
CA CYS A 189 14.58 -19.53 10.39
C CYS A 189 15.91 -20.08 9.86
N ALA A 190 16.90 -20.29 10.73
CA ALA A 190 18.06 -21.13 10.41
C ALA A 190 17.86 -22.51 11.05
N SER A 191 16.92 -23.30 10.53
CA SER A 191 16.91 -24.73 10.80
C SER A 191 18.11 -25.37 10.07
N PHE A 192 19.14 -25.64 10.86
CA PHE A 192 20.23 -26.57 10.63
C PHE A 192 19.77 -27.86 9.94
N GLN A 193 20.45 -28.21 8.84
CA GLN A 193 20.91 -29.58 8.61
C GLN A 193 22.23 -29.56 7.83
N GLY A 194 23.30 -29.17 8.53
CA GLY A 194 24.65 -29.59 8.21
C GLY A 194 25.07 -30.72 9.15
N MET A 195 25.16 -31.94 8.62
CA MET A 195 25.92 -33.13 9.08
C MET A 195 25.48 -34.30 8.17
N LEU A 196 26.31 -35.06 7.46
CA LEU A 196 27.71 -35.43 7.62
C LEU A 196 28.42 -35.52 6.27
N TRP A 197 29.63 -34.96 6.21
CA TRP A 197 30.72 -35.51 5.39
C TRP A 197 31.38 -36.61 6.25
N SER A 198 31.42 -37.85 5.76
CA SER A 198 32.39 -38.85 6.20
C SER A 198 32.81 -39.62 4.97
N GLY A 199 34.11 -39.50 4.67
CA GLY A 199 34.72 -39.95 3.43
C GLY A 199 34.64 -41.45 3.22
N MET A 200 34.53 -41.84 1.95
CA MET A 200 34.96 -43.14 1.50
C MET A 200 36.36 -42.98 0.92
N SER A 201 37.31 -43.55 1.67
CA SER A 201 38.67 -43.84 1.25
C SER A 201 38.67 -44.77 0.05
N THR A 202 39.66 -44.57 -0.81
CA THR A 202 40.17 -45.55 -1.77
C THR A 202 40.58 -46.85 -1.07
N ASP A 203 40.16 -47.97 -1.64
CA ASP A 203 40.98 -49.14 -2.00
C ASP A 203 40.27 -49.90 -3.14
#